data_AF-A0AAV6HQS5-F1
#
_entry.id   AF-A0AAV6HQS5-F1
#
_cell.length_a   1.000
_cell.length_b   1.000
_cell.length_c   1.000
_cell.angle_alpha   90.00
_cell.angle_beta   90.00
_cell.angle_gamma   90.00
#
_symmetry.space_group_name_H-M   'P 1'
#
loop_
_entity.id
_entity.type
_entity.pdbx_description
1 polymer ?
#
loop_
_entity_poly.entity_id
_entity_poly.type
_entity_poly.pdbx_seq_one_letter_code
_entity_poly.pdbx_strand_id
1 'polypeptide(L)'
;MKLSRDGLLSPTSTSATCGSGEKPTDATIHACRPTKIVKVLEFIGKKEGLQLPSGFAARIAEKSNRSLRRAILAFETCCVQQYPFRSNQAIPPMDWEEYVSEIASDIVKEQSPKRLFQVRGKIYELLINCIPPEIVLKRLLFELLKSSLKSSWKASPKLGRKKCLKTD
;
A
#
# COMPACT_ATOMS: atom_id res chain seq x y z
N MET A 1 -40.32 16.36 67.92
CA MET A 1 -40.48 17.83 67.97
C MET A 1 -39.15 18.45 67.58
N LYS A 2 -39.18 19.27 66.51
CA LYS A 2 -38.39 20.49 66.24
C LYS A 2 -36.86 20.46 66.41
N LEU A 3 -36.03 21.07 65.57
CA LEU A 3 -36.12 21.66 64.24
C LEU A 3 -34.68 22.13 63.87
N SER A 4 -34.46 22.32 62.57
CA SER A 4 -33.30 22.79 61.80
C SER A 4 -32.29 23.80 62.39
N ARG A 5 -31.06 23.76 61.86
CA ARG A 5 -30.32 24.91 61.26
C ARG A 5 -29.05 24.41 60.55
N ASP A 6 -29.13 24.13 59.26
CA ASP A 6 -28.75 25.03 58.15
C ASP A 6 -27.24 25.00 57.85
N GLY A 7 -26.89 24.27 56.78
CA GLY A 7 -25.59 24.27 56.11
C GLY A 7 -25.80 23.96 54.63
N LEU A 8 -26.46 24.88 53.93
CA LEU A 8 -26.71 24.84 52.50
C LEU A 8 -25.38 24.77 51.71
N LEU A 9 -25.24 23.76 50.85
CA LEU A 9 -24.73 23.99 49.49
C LEU A 9 -25.82 23.52 48.51
N SER A 10 -26.18 24.45 47.63
CA SER A 10 -27.32 24.46 46.72
C SER A 10 -27.15 23.54 45.51
N PRO A 11 -28.26 23.02 44.95
CA PRO A 11 -28.28 22.35 43.65
C PRO A 11 -28.50 23.40 42.55
N THR A 12 -27.49 23.66 41.72
CA THR A 12 -27.68 24.49 40.51
C THR A 12 -27.85 23.60 39.28
N SER A 13 -29.11 23.47 38.89
CA SER A 13 -29.62 23.40 37.52
C SER A 13 -28.96 22.42 36.54
N THR A 14 -29.59 21.27 36.37
CA THR A 14 -29.60 20.53 35.10
C THR A 14 -30.32 21.36 34.04
N SER A 15 -29.59 22.11 33.23
CA SER A 15 -30.12 22.64 31.97
C SER A 15 -29.94 21.59 30.89
N ALA A 16 -31.01 20.84 30.62
CA ALA A 16 -31.18 20.12 29.38
C ALA A 16 -31.35 21.15 28.25
N THR A 17 -30.27 21.45 27.53
CA THR A 17 -30.38 22.04 26.20
C THR A 17 -30.33 20.90 25.19
N CYS A 18 -31.47 20.65 24.56
CA CYS A 18 -31.55 19.95 23.28
C CYS A 18 -30.64 20.69 22.28
N GLY A 19 -29.39 20.25 22.19
CA GLY A 19 -28.46 20.61 21.13
C GLY A 19 -28.77 19.72 19.93
N SER A 20 -29.20 20.35 18.85
CA SER A 20 -29.44 19.82 17.51
C SER A 20 -28.49 18.68 17.14
N GLY A 21 -29.05 17.61 16.58
CA GLY A 21 -28.31 16.42 16.15
C GLY A 21 -27.08 16.76 15.31
N GLU A 22 -25.91 16.66 15.93
CA GLU A 22 -24.64 16.56 15.22
C GLU A 22 -24.51 15.11 14.74
N LYS A 23 -24.62 14.96 13.42
CA LYS A 23 -24.38 13.71 12.70
C LYS A 23 -23.03 13.12 13.13
N PRO A 24 -22.86 11.79 13.19
CA PRO A 24 -21.56 11.18 13.45
C PRO A 24 -20.55 11.79 12.48
N THR A 25 -19.54 12.48 13.01
CA THR A 25 -18.45 12.98 12.20
C THR A 25 -17.79 11.78 11.54
N ASP A 26 -17.82 11.78 10.21
CA ASP A 26 -17.17 10.82 9.34
C ASP A 26 -15.71 10.65 9.78
N ALA A 27 -15.41 9.57 10.51
CA ALA A 27 -14.07 9.30 10.99
C ALA A 27 -13.20 8.91 9.79
N THR A 28 -12.54 9.90 9.18
CA THR A 28 -11.62 9.68 8.07
C THR A 28 -10.44 8.83 8.55
N ILE A 29 -10.45 7.53 8.24
CA ILE A 29 -9.31 6.66 8.51
C ILE A 29 -8.21 6.97 7.50
N HIS A 30 -7.18 7.68 7.96
CA HIS A 30 -6.02 7.98 7.12
C HIS A 30 -5.18 6.73 6.84
N ALA A 31 -4.76 6.57 5.58
CA ALA A 31 -3.83 5.50 5.18
C ALA A 31 -2.50 5.58 5.96
N CYS A 32 -2.04 4.43 6.44
CA CYS A 32 -0.92 4.32 7.36
C CYS A 32 0.36 4.90 6.75
N ARG A 33 1.10 5.72 7.51
CA ARG A 33 2.41 6.21 7.09
C ARG A 33 3.40 5.04 7.10
N PRO A 34 4.35 4.94 6.15
CA PRO A 34 5.29 3.83 6.08
C PRO A 34 6.10 3.67 7.37
N THR A 35 6.43 4.78 8.06
CA THR A 35 7.10 4.77 9.37
C THR A 35 6.31 4.05 10.47
N LYS A 36 4.97 4.14 10.45
CA LYS A 36 4.12 3.42 11.41
C LYS A 36 4.06 1.93 11.07
N ILE A 37 4.02 1.58 9.78
CA ILE A 37 4.03 0.16 9.34
C ILE A 37 5.30 -0.53 9.80
N VAL A 38 6.47 0.11 9.65
CA VAL A 38 7.75 -0.42 10.13
C VAL A 38 7.71 -0.73 11.64
N LYS A 39 7.21 0.20 12.47
CA LYS A 39 7.08 -0.02 13.91
C LYS A 39 6.19 -1.22 14.26
N VAL A 40 5.11 -1.42 13.52
CA VAL A 40 4.21 -2.57 13.73
C VAL A 40 4.90 -3.88 13.32
N LEU A 41 5.62 -3.90 12.19
CA LEU A 41 6.36 -5.08 11.75
C LEU A 41 7.50 -5.44 12.72
N GLU A 42 8.21 -4.45 13.25
CA GLU A 42 9.23 -4.66 14.28
C GLU A 42 8.63 -5.17 15.61
N PHE A 43 7.45 -4.68 15.98
CA PHE A 43 6.72 -5.16 17.14
C PHE A 43 6.30 -6.63 16.98
N ILE A 44 5.74 -7.00 15.82
CA ILE A 44 5.37 -8.38 15.50
C ILE A 44 6.63 -9.27 15.50
N GLY A 45 7.70 -8.84 14.82
CA GLY A 45 8.95 -9.59 14.78
C GLY A 45 9.54 -9.86 16.17
N LYS A 46 9.53 -8.87 17.07
CA LYS A 46 9.95 -9.06 18.47
C LYS A 46 9.05 -10.03 19.24
N LYS A 47 7.74 -9.93 19.05
CA LYS A 47 6.75 -10.78 19.74
C LYS A 47 6.85 -12.24 19.31
N GLU A 48 7.10 -12.47 18.02
CA GLU A 48 7.27 -13.80 17.42
C GLU A 48 8.71 -14.35 17.52
N GLY A 49 9.64 -13.62 18.16
CA GLY A 49 11.03 -14.04 18.30
C GLY A 49 11.83 -14.09 16.98
N LEU A 50 11.40 -13.34 15.96
CA LEU A 50 12.00 -13.33 14.63
C LEU A 50 13.14 -12.30 14.53
N GLN A 51 14.27 -12.70 13.94
CA GLN A 51 15.42 -11.83 13.72
C GLN A 51 15.30 -11.06 12.40
N LEU A 52 14.89 -9.80 12.44
CA LEU A 52 14.72 -8.97 11.23
C LEU A 52 16.03 -8.28 10.82
N PRO A 53 16.50 -8.45 9.57
CA PRO A 53 17.63 -7.69 9.05
C PRO A 53 17.28 -6.20 8.90
N SER A 54 18.30 -5.36 9.04
CA SER A 54 18.13 -3.90 8.95
C SER A 54 17.53 -3.48 7.59
N GLY A 55 16.55 -2.59 7.62
CA GLY A 55 15.87 -2.08 6.42
C GLY A 55 14.87 -3.05 5.76
N PHE A 56 14.76 -4.30 6.19
CA PHE A 56 13.81 -5.26 5.60
C PHE A 56 12.35 -4.83 5.82
N ALA A 57 12.01 -4.43 7.04
CA ALA A 57 10.67 -3.90 7.36
C ALA A 57 10.33 -2.64 6.55
N ALA A 58 11.32 -1.78 6.26
CA ALA A 58 11.12 -0.59 5.43
C ALA A 58 10.78 -0.95 3.98
N ARG A 59 11.45 -1.95 3.41
CA ARG A 59 11.15 -2.47 2.06
C ARG A 59 9.74 -3.06 1.98
N ILE A 60 9.30 -3.79 3.00
CA ILE A 60 7.92 -4.31 3.07
C ILE A 60 6.92 -3.16 3.18
N ALA A 61 7.19 -2.18 4.04
CA ALA A 61 6.34 -1.00 4.20
C ALA A 61 6.17 -0.24 2.87
N GLU A 62 7.23 -0.07 2.10
CA GLU A 62 7.18 0.55 0.77
C GLU A 62 6.33 -0.27 -0.22
N LYS A 63 6.56 -1.59 -0.30
CA LYS A 63 5.80 -2.48 -1.19
C LYS A 63 4.32 -2.65 -0.81
N SER A 64 3.97 -2.44 0.45
CA SER A 64 2.60 -2.61 0.95
C SER A 64 1.61 -1.54 0.47
N ASN A 65 2.09 -0.49 -0.21
CA ASN A 65 1.29 0.64 -0.69
C ASN A 65 0.40 1.24 0.41
N ARG A 66 0.98 1.48 1.60
CA ARG A 66 0.32 2.06 2.78
C ARG A 66 -0.82 1.22 3.38
N SER A 67 -0.95 -0.04 2.96
CA SER A 67 -1.89 -1.00 3.54
C SER A 67 -1.19 -1.88 4.58
N LEU A 68 -1.58 -1.72 5.84
CA LEU A 68 -1.02 -2.50 6.94
C LEU A 68 -1.29 -4.00 6.77
N ARG A 69 -2.49 -4.37 6.34
CA ARG A 69 -2.85 -5.78 6.07
C ARG A 69 -1.94 -6.40 5.03
N ARG A 70 -1.67 -5.68 3.92
CA ARG A 70 -0.74 -6.14 2.88
C ARG A 70 0.68 -6.29 3.42
N ALA A 71 1.12 -5.38 4.28
CA ALA A 71 2.46 -5.44 4.89
C ALA A 71 2.64 -6.68 5.77
N ILE A 72 1.65 -6.99 6.61
CA ILE A 72 1.68 -8.15 7.51
C ILE A 72 1.66 -9.45 6.70
N LEU A 73 0.75 -9.58 5.74
CA LEU A 73 0.70 -10.76 4.88
C LEU A 73 2.01 -10.97 4.11
N ALA A 74 2.58 -9.90 3.55
CA ALA A 74 3.88 -9.99 2.88
C ALA A 74 5.01 -10.41 3.82
N PHE A 75 4.99 -9.94 5.08
CA PHE A 75 5.96 -10.33 6.10
C PHE A 75 5.84 -11.82 6.46
N GLU A 76 4.63 -12.32 6.66
CA GLU A 76 4.35 -13.75 6.88
C GLU A 76 4.80 -14.61 5.70
N THR A 77 4.44 -14.22 4.47
CA THR A 77 4.86 -14.93 3.26
C THR A 77 6.38 -14.99 3.16
N CYS A 78 7.10 -13.90 3.45
CA CYS A 78 8.56 -13.92 3.44
C CYS A 78 9.13 -14.89 4.48
N CYS A 79 8.52 -14.97 5.67
CA CYS A 79 8.94 -15.87 6.72
C CYS A 79 8.76 -17.35 6.32
N VAL A 80 7.61 -17.67 5.71
CA VAL A 80 7.31 -19.03 5.22
C VAL A 80 8.21 -19.43 4.04
N GLN A 81 8.48 -18.50 3.12
CA GLN A 81 9.33 -18.78 1.96
C GLN A 81 10.78 -19.04 2.35
N GLN A 82 11.32 -18.27 3.30
CA GLN A 82 12.70 -18.42 3.70
C GLN A 82 12.97 -17.81 5.08
N TYR A 83 13.36 -18.66 6.03
CA TYR A 83 13.88 -18.24 7.33
C TYR A 83 15.18 -19.01 7.65
N PRO A 84 16.24 -18.37 8.19
CA PRO A 84 16.35 -16.95 8.57
C PRO A 84 16.27 -15.97 7.39
N PHE A 85 15.79 -14.76 7.65
CA PHE A 85 15.68 -13.71 6.64
C PHE A 85 17.05 -13.32 6.08
N ARG A 86 17.12 -13.11 4.76
CA ARG A 86 18.30 -12.53 4.10
C ARG A 86 18.08 -11.04 3.85
N SER A 87 19.14 -10.23 3.94
CA SER A 87 19.08 -8.78 3.67
C SER A 87 18.51 -8.45 2.28
N ASN A 88 18.89 -9.23 1.26
CA ASN A 88 18.43 -9.09 -0.12
C ASN A 88 17.28 -10.05 -0.49
N GLN A 89 16.51 -10.54 0.48
CA GLN A 89 15.36 -11.38 0.18
C GLN A 89 14.36 -10.63 -0.72
N ALA A 90 13.86 -11.32 -1.74
CA ALA A 90 12.82 -10.80 -2.60
C ALA A 90 11.48 -10.86 -1.86
N ILE A 91 10.76 -9.74 -1.84
CA ILE A 91 9.39 -9.71 -1.32
C ILE A 91 8.48 -10.02 -2.51
N PRO A 92 7.82 -11.18 -2.55
CA PRO A 92 6.96 -11.56 -3.67
C PRO A 92 5.78 -10.57 -3.80
N PRO A 93 5.35 -10.23 -5.02
CA PRO A 93 4.06 -9.57 -5.22
C PRO A 93 2.91 -10.53 -4.88
N MET A 94 1.68 -10.02 -4.86
CA MET A 94 0.51 -10.90 -4.81
C MET A 94 0.33 -11.58 -6.17
N ASP A 95 -0.15 -12.83 -6.17
CA ASP A 95 -0.29 -13.65 -7.39
C ASP A 95 -1.05 -12.93 -8.51
N TRP A 96 -2.15 -12.23 -8.16
CA TRP A 96 -2.92 -11.47 -9.15
C TRP A 96 -2.16 -10.25 -9.73
N GLU A 97 -1.28 -9.61 -8.96
CA GLU A 97 -0.47 -8.49 -9.46
C GLU A 97 0.60 -8.99 -10.44
N GLU A 98 1.15 -10.17 -10.20
CA GLU A 98 2.07 -10.84 -11.11
C GLU A 98 1.36 -11.29 -12.39
N TYR A 99 0.16 -11.87 -12.26
CA TYR A 99 -0.63 -12.27 -13.43
C TYR A 99 -1.01 -11.09 -14.32
N VAL A 100 -1.37 -9.94 -13.74
CA VAL A 100 -1.60 -8.70 -14.51
C VAL A 100 -0.33 -8.21 -15.19
N SER A 101 0.83 -8.37 -14.56
CA SER A 101 2.12 -8.01 -15.14
C SER A 101 2.47 -8.91 -16.35
N GLU A 102 2.11 -10.19 -16.29
CA GLU A 102 2.20 -11.11 -17.43
C GLU A 102 1.27 -10.69 -18.58
N ILE A 103 0.01 -10.38 -18.28
CA ILE A 103 -0.95 -9.85 -19.27
C ILE A 103 -0.40 -8.58 -19.95
N ALA A 104 0.17 -7.65 -19.17
CA ALA A 104 0.78 -6.44 -19.72
C ALA A 104 1.95 -6.78 -20.66
N SER A 105 2.81 -7.73 -20.27
CA SER A 105 3.90 -8.22 -21.11
C SER A 105 3.39 -8.81 -22.43
N ASP A 106 2.30 -9.57 -22.36
CA ASP A 106 1.70 -10.24 -23.51
C ASP A 106 1.12 -9.25 -24.52
N ILE A 107 0.48 -8.19 -24.04
CA ILE A 107 -0.05 -7.09 -24.87
C ILE A 107 1.08 -6.33 -25.59
N VAL A 108 2.19 -6.08 -24.88
CA VAL A 108 3.34 -5.36 -25.45
C VAL A 108 4.12 -6.22 -26.44
N LYS A 109 4.22 -7.53 -26.19
CA LYS A 109 4.94 -8.48 -27.05
C LYS A 109 4.27 -8.64 -28.41
N GLU A 110 2.94 -8.76 -28.47
CA GLU A 110 2.23 -9.06 -29.72
C GLU A 110 0.83 -8.44 -29.74
N GLN A 111 0.53 -7.67 -30.78
CA GLN A 111 -0.75 -6.99 -30.98
C GLN A 111 -1.58 -7.63 -32.10
N SER A 112 -1.71 -8.96 -32.08
CA SER A 112 -2.53 -9.71 -33.05
C SER A 112 -3.94 -10.02 -32.49
N PRO A 113 -4.95 -10.26 -33.34
CA PRO A 113 -6.28 -10.71 -32.90
C PRO A 113 -6.25 -12.00 -32.07
N LYS A 114 -5.32 -12.92 -32.40
CA LYS A 114 -5.10 -14.17 -31.66
C LYS A 114 -4.62 -13.88 -30.24
N ARG A 115 -3.63 -12.98 -30.09
CA ARG A 115 -3.11 -12.61 -28.77
C ARG A 115 -4.15 -11.87 -27.95
N LEU A 116 -4.93 -10.98 -28.57
CA LEU A 116 -6.05 -10.28 -27.93
C LEU A 116 -7.08 -11.25 -27.34
N PHE A 117 -7.43 -12.32 -28.08
CA PHE A 117 -8.36 -13.35 -27.59
C PHE A 117 -7.82 -14.07 -26.35
N GLN A 118 -6.53 -14.42 -26.34
CA GLN A 118 -5.87 -15.05 -25.19
C GLN A 118 -5.84 -14.11 -23.97
N VAL A 119 -5.46 -12.84 -24.17
CA VAL A 119 -5.46 -11.81 -23.12
C VAL A 119 -6.85 -11.63 -22.53
N ARG A 120 -7.90 -11.64 -23.37
CA ARG A 120 -9.29 -11.59 -22.90
C ARG A 120 -9.62 -12.78 -21.98
N GLY A 121 -9.16 -13.99 -22.32
CA GLY A 121 -9.29 -15.17 -21.47
C GLY A 121 -8.63 -14.98 -20.10
N LYS A 122 -7.39 -14.49 -20.07
CA LYS A 122 -6.67 -14.19 -18.82
C LYS A 122 -7.39 -13.14 -17.96
N ILE A 123 -7.97 -12.12 -18.57
CA ILE A 123 -8.77 -11.12 -17.85
C ILE A 123 -10.02 -11.77 -17.24
N TYR A 124 -10.69 -12.68 -17.96
CA TYR A 124 -11.84 -13.40 -17.39
C TYR A 124 -11.46 -14.27 -16.19
N GLU A 125 -10.29 -14.93 -16.20
CA GLU A 125 -9.82 -15.68 -15.03
C GLU A 125 -9.68 -14.79 -13.79
N LEU A 126 -9.18 -13.55 -13.93
CA LEU A 126 -9.12 -12.60 -12.82
C LEU A 126 -10.52 -12.23 -12.29
N LEU A 127 -11.49 -12.04 -13.19
CA LEU A 127 -12.86 -11.70 -12.83
C LEU A 127 -13.58 -12.88 -12.14
N ILE A 128 -13.36 -14.11 -12.61
CA ILE A 128 -13.90 -15.33 -12.00
C ILE A 128 -13.37 -15.48 -10.56
N ASN A 129 -12.08 -15.17 -10.34
CA ASN A 129 -11.46 -15.13 -9.02
C ASN A 129 -11.87 -13.91 -8.16
N CYS A 130 -12.96 -13.22 -8.54
CA CYS A 130 -13.56 -12.12 -7.78
C CYS A 130 -12.62 -10.93 -7.55
N ILE A 131 -11.71 -10.67 -8.49
CA ILE A 131 -10.85 -9.48 -8.44
C ILE A 131 -11.59 -8.33 -9.13
N PRO A 132 -11.85 -7.20 -8.43
CA PRO A 132 -12.60 -6.10 -9.00
C PRO A 132 -11.98 -5.57 -10.30
N PRO A 133 -12.77 -5.34 -11.37
CA PRO A 133 -12.26 -4.91 -12.67
C PRO A 133 -11.53 -3.56 -12.60
N GLU A 134 -11.95 -2.67 -11.71
CA GLU A 134 -11.30 -1.38 -11.49
C GLU A 134 -9.84 -1.54 -11.03
N ILE A 135 -9.58 -2.51 -10.15
CA ILE A 135 -8.23 -2.78 -9.64
C ILE A 135 -7.36 -3.40 -10.74
N VAL A 136 -7.93 -4.32 -11.52
CA VAL A 136 -7.26 -4.94 -12.67
C VAL A 136 -6.84 -3.87 -13.67
N LEU A 137 -7.75 -2.98 -14.07
CA LEU A 137 -7.49 -1.91 -15.05
C LEU A 137 -6.46 -0.90 -14.54
N LYS A 138 -6.57 -0.44 -13.29
CA LYS A 138 -5.57 0.45 -12.68
C LYS A 138 -4.19 -0.18 -12.72
N ARG A 139 -4.06 -1.45 -12.30
CA ARG A 139 -2.76 -2.12 -12.27
C ARG A 139 -2.21 -2.36 -13.67
N LEU A 140 -3.05 -2.79 -14.61
CA LEU A 140 -2.66 -3.00 -16.01
C LEU A 140 -2.12 -1.71 -16.63
N LEU A 141 -2.80 -0.59 -16.41
CA LEU A 141 -2.34 0.73 -16.86
C LEU A 141 -0.95 1.07 -16.30
N PHE A 142 -0.72 0.89 -15.00
CA PHE A 142 0.57 1.16 -14.37
C PHE A 142 1.70 0.30 -14.99
N GLU A 143 1.47 -0.99 -15.24
CA GLU A 143 2.48 -1.87 -15.84
C GLU A 143 2.75 -1.54 -17.33
N LEU A 144 1.72 -1.16 -18.09
CA LEU A 144 1.88 -0.73 -19.48
C LEU A 144 2.67 0.58 -19.57
N LEU A 145 2.36 1.57 -18.73
CA LEU A 145 3.11 2.84 -18.68
C LEU A 145 4.58 2.62 -18.32
N LYS A 146 4.83 1.78 -17.32
CA LYS A 146 6.19 1.40 -16.90
C LYS A 146 6.97 0.70 -18.01
N SER A 147 6.31 -0.09 -18.85
CA SER A 147 6.93 -0.75 -20.00
C SER A 147 7.26 0.25 -21.12
N SER A 148 6.34 1.17 -21.42
CA SER A 148 6.53 2.19 -22.46
C SER A 148 7.62 3.23 -22.11
N LEU A 149 7.75 3.61 -20.82
CA LEU A 149 8.77 4.57 -20.37
C LEU A 149 10.21 4.04 -20.49
N LYS A 150 10.42 2.73 -20.35
CA LYS A 150 11.75 2.10 -20.50
C LYS A 150 12.31 2.24 -21.92
N SER A 151 11.45 2.27 -22.92
CA SER A 151 11.84 2.38 -24.34
C SER A 151 12.21 3.81 -24.72
N SER A 152 11.53 4.81 -24.13
CA SER A 152 11.72 6.24 -24.46
C SER A 152 13.02 6.83 -23.86
N TRP A 153 13.37 6.51 -22.61
CA TRP A 153 14.58 7.06 -21.97
C TRP A 153 15.90 6.50 -22.55
N LYS A 154 15.90 5.27 -23.08
CA LYS A 154 17.09 4.68 -23.72
C LYS A 154 17.49 5.39 -25.02
N ALA A 155 16.63 6.21 -25.60
CA ALA A 155 16.87 6.92 -26.86
C ALA A 155 17.45 8.35 -26.68
N SER A 156 17.66 8.84 -25.46
CA SER A 156 18.29 10.15 -25.26
C SER A 156 19.82 10.04 -25.35
N PRO A 157 20.48 10.70 -26.33
CA PRO A 157 21.93 10.85 -26.31
C PRO A 157 22.31 11.61 -25.05
N LYS A 158 23.27 11.09 -24.28
CA LYS A 158 23.82 11.79 -23.11
C LYS A 158 24.25 13.19 -23.56
N LEU A 159 23.52 14.22 -23.14
CA LEU A 159 23.92 15.61 -23.36
C LEU A 159 25.21 15.84 -22.59
N GLY A 160 26.33 15.70 -23.29
CA GLY A 160 27.65 15.97 -22.76
C GLY A 160 27.69 17.39 -22.22
N ARG A 161 27.95 17.53 -20.92
CA ARG A 161 28.30 18.80 -20.29
C ARG A 161 29.51 19.37 -21.04
N LYS A 162 29.29 20.32 -21.94
CA LYS A 162 30.37 21.17 -22.46
C LYS A 162 30.87 21.99 -21.27
N LYS A 163 32.12 21.73 -20.85
CA LYS A 163 32.83 22.60 -19.91
C LYS A 163 33.00 23.95 -20.63
N CYS A 164 32.45 25.02 -20.08
CA CYS A 164 32.81 26.37 -20.51
C CYS A 164 34.31 26.55 -20.20
N LEU A 165 35.13 26.59 -21.24
CA LEU A 165 36.47 27.15 -21.14
C LEU A 165 36.31 28.62 -20.79
N LYS A 166 36.89 29.01 -19.66
CA LYS A 166 37.06 30.39 -19.27
C LYS A 166 38.35 30.85 -19.94
N THR A 167 38.24 31.72 -20.93
CA THR A 167 39.40 32.46 -21.45
C THR A 167 39.62 33.68 -20.56
N ASP A 168 40.90 33.96 -20.35
CA ASP A 168 41.49 34.96 -19.47
C ASP A 168 41.03 36.41 -19.73
#